data_AF-A0A960L808-F1
#
_entry.id   AF-A0A960L808-F1
#
_cell.length_a   1.000
_cell.length_b   1.000
_cell.length_c   1.000
_cell.angle_alpha   90.00
_cell.angle_beta   90.00
_cell.angle_gamma   90.00
#
_symmetry.space_group_name_H-M   'P 1'
#
loop_
_entity.id
_entity.type
_entity.pdbx_description
1 polymer ?
#
loop_
_entity_poly.entity_id
_entity_poly.type
_entity_poly.pdbx_seq_one_letter_code
_entity_poly.pdbx_strand_id
1 'polypeptide(L)'
;MSSRSENAILPRLHPAAWAFALLLALPVSAPALDPDRAVTQYLLETWNAADGLPGDPVLSISQTSQGYLRLVTEDAALLFDGIRFTASPDRPPPRSAHLPDELQVALPADLAG
;
A
#
# COMPACT_ATOMS: atom_id res chain seq x y z
N MET A 1 -1.71 -62.72 1.69
CA MET A 1 -2.34 -61.39 1.58
C MET A 1 -2.41 -60.80 2.97
N SER A 2 -1.48 -59.92 3.34
CA SER A 2 -1.39 -59.30 4.67
C SER A 2 -1.98 -57.90 4.58
N SER A 3 -3.12 -57.68 5.24
CA SER A 3 -3.76 -56.37 5.36
C SER A 3 -3.14 -55.64 6.54
N ARG A 4 -2.17 -54.75 6.28
CA ARG A 4 -1.57 -53.85 7.27
C ARG A 4 -2.47 -52.63 7.41
N SER A 5 -3.38 -52.67 8.38
CA SER A 5 -4.19 -51.53 8.82
C SER A 5 -3.49 -50.83 10.00
N GLU A 6 -2.77 -49.74 9.75
CA GLU A 6 -2.28 -48.87 10.82
C GLU A 6 -2.47 -47.40 10.44
N ASN A 7 -3.73 -46.97 10.61
CA ASN A 7 -4.14 -45.77 11.33
C ASN A 7 -3.30 -44.51 11.12
N ALA A 8 -3.77 -43.65 10.22
CA ALA A 8 -3.41 -42.23 10.23
C ALA A 8 -3.77 -41.64 11.59
N ILE A 9 -2.75 -41.33 12.40
CA ILE A 9 -2.89 -40.63 13.68
C ILE A 9 -3.33 -39.21 13.36
N LEU A 10 -4.66 -38.99 13.29
CA LEU A 10 -5.19 -37.63 13.27
C LEU A 10 -4.83 -36.98 14.62
N PRO A 11 -4.12 -35.84 14.63
CA PRO A 11 -3.82 -35.15 15.88
C PRO A 11 -5.15 -34.80 16.56
N ARG A 12 -5.30 -35.16 17.83
CA ARG A 12 -6.43 -34.73 18.68
C ARG A 12 -6.26 -33.25 18.97
N LEU A 13 -6.60 -32.42 17.99
CA LEU A 13 -6.64 -30.96 18.15
C LEU A 13 -7.53 -30.66 19.36
N HIS A 14 -6.96 -30.01 20.37
CA HIS A 14 -7.69 -29.67 21.58
C HIS A 14 -8.83 -28.69 21.25
N PRO A 15 -9.98 -28.78 21.92
CA PRO A 15 -11.11 -27.89 21.67
C PRO A 15 -10.74 -26.40 21.83
N ALA A 16 -9.74 -26.10 22.67
CA ALA A 16 -9.17 -24.76 22.81
C ALA A 16 -8.51 -24.25 21.53
N ALA A 17 -7.84 -25.11 20.76
CA ALA A 17 -7.21 -24.73 19.49
C ALA A 17 -8.28 -24.40 18.42
N TRP A 18 -9.40 -25.13 18.42
CA TRP A 18 -10.54 -24.84 17.55
C TRP A 18 -11.25 -23.54 17.94
N ALA A 19 -11.47 -23.31 19.24
CA ALA A 19 -12.06 -22.07 19.72
C ALA A 19 -11.20 -20.84 19.39
N PHE A 20 -9.88 -20.97 19.51
CA PHE A 20 -8.95 -19.91 19.13
C PHE A 20 -8.94 -19.65 17.62
N ALA A 21 -8.90 -20.71 16.80
CA ALA A 21 -9.01 -20.56 15.34
C ALA A 21 -10.33 -19.92 14.91
N LEU A 22 -11.45 -20.28 15.57
CA LEU A 22 -12.75 -19.65 15.37
C LEU A 22 -12.71 -18.16 15.74
N LEU A 23 -12.09 -17.81 16.87
CA LEU A 23 -11.97 -16.43 17.35
C LEU A 23 -11.20 -15.55 16.35
N LEU A 24 -10.09 -16.05 15.78
CA LEU A 24 -9.32 -15.33 14.76
C LEU A 24 -10.03 -15.23 13.41
N ALA A 25 -10.96 -16.15 13.13
CA ALA A 25 -11.71 -16.15 11.88
C ALA A 25 -12.93 -15.22 11.89
N LEU A 26 -13.29 -14.59 13.04
CA LEU A 26 -14.36 -13.60 13.04
C LEU A 26 -13.92 -12.34 12.28
N PRO A 27 -14.71 -11.86 11.31
CA PRO A 27 -14.43 -10.61 10.64
C PRO A 27 -14.58 -9.45 11.65
N VAL A 28 -13.47 -8.83 12.00
CA VAL A 28 -13.48 -7.56 12.74
C VAL A 28 -13.98 -6.49 11.78
N SER A 29 -15.16 -5.95 12.05
CA SER A 29 -15.63 -4.75 11.34
C SER A 29 -14.76 -3.57 11.76
N ALA A 30 -13.97 -3.04 10.85
CA ALA A 30 -13.30 -1.76 11.04
C ALA A 30 -14.33 -0.64 10.83
N PRO A 31 -14.56 0.28 11.79
CA PRO A 31 -15.29 1.50 11.50
C PRO A 31 -14.76 2.20 10.23
N ALA A 32 -15.67 2.49 9.31
CA ALA A 32 -15.41 3.31 8.13
C ALA A 32 -15.46 4.81 8.49
N LEU A 33 -15.22 5.67 7.51
CA LEU A 33 -15.45 7.10 7.65
C LEU A 33 -16.93 7.37 7.97
N ASP A 34 -17.17 8.33 8.85
CA ASP A 34 -18.52 8.81 9.18
C ASP A 34 -19.17 9.48 7.96
N PRO A 35 -20.23 8.91 7.37
CA PRO A 35 -20.86 9.46 6.17
C PRO A 35 -21.55 10.81 6.42
N ASP A 36 -21.86 11.15 7.67
CA ASP A 36 -22.53 12.41 8.03
C ASP A 36 -21.53 13.57 8.18
N ARG A 37 -20.21 13.30 8.19
CA ARG A 37 -19.20 14.35 8.13
C ARG A 37 -19.06 14.89 6.71
N ALA A 38 -19.16 16.22 6.59
CA ALA A 38 -18.82 16.88 5.34
C ALA A 38 -17.32 16.69 5.02
N VAL A 39 -16.98 16.59 3.74
CA VAL A 39 -15.59 16.40 3.26
C VAL A 39 -14.66 17.50 3.80
N THR A 40 -15.16 18.72 3.91
CA THR A 40 -14.44 19.90 4.43
C THR A 40 -14.08 19.81 5.91
N GLN A 41 -14.64 18.85 6.64
CA GLN A 41 -14.35 18.59 8.05
C GLN A 41 -13.26 17.53 8.24
N TYR A 42 -12.77 16.93 7.14
CA TYR A 42 -11.54 16.14 7.16
C TYR A 42 -10.34 17.06 6.93
N LEU A 43 -9.16 16.58 7.36
CA LEU A 43 -7.91 17.24 7.03
C LEU A 43 -7.72 17.17 5.52
N LEU A 44 -7.71 18.32 4.86
CA LEU A 44 -7.37 18.46 3.45
C LEU A 44 -5.95 19.02 3.34
N GLU A 45 -5.08 18.24 2.74
CA GLU A 45 -3.72 18.67 2.42
C GLU A 45 -3.60 18.86 0.92
N THR A 46 -2.85 19.88 0.50
CA THR A 46 -2.63 20.20 -0.92
C THR A 46 -1.13 20.19 -1.16
N TRP A 47 -0.68 19.28 -2.02
CA TRP A 47 0.71 19.19 -2.45
C TRP A 47 0.92 19.93 -3.76
N ASN A 48 1.99 20.69 -3.84
CA ASN A 48 2.41 21.44 -5.04
C ASN A 48 3.89 21.17 -5.34
N ALA A 49 4.45 21.92 -6.29
CA ALA A 49 5.86 21.81 -6.70
C ALA A 49 6.85 21.95 -5.53
N ALA A 50 6.54 22.79 -4.54
CA ALA A 50 7.37 22.96 -3.35
C ALA A 50 7.34 21.72 -2.42
N ASP A 51 6.29 20.91 -2.49
CA ASP A 51 6.14 19.67 -1.71
C ASP A 51 6.70 18.44 -2.45
N GLY A 52 7.19 18.64 -3.68
CA GLY A 52 7.77 17.59 -4.52
C GLY A 52 6.83 16.98 -5.56
N LEU A 53 5.59 17.47 -5.66
CA LEU A 53 4.68 17.11 -6.75
C LEU A 53 4.94 18.05 -7.94
N PRO A 54 5.50 17.57 -9.07
CA PRO A 54 5.70 18.39 -10.25
C PRO A 54 4.38 19.03 -10.69
N GLY A 55 4.46 20.25 -11.22
CA GLY A 55 3.28 21.08 -11.54
C GLY A 55 2.39 20.55 -12.67
N ASP A 56 2.67 19.36 -13.18
CA ASP A 56 1.88 18.70 -14.21
C ASP A 56 0.60 18.10 -13.62
N PRO A 57 -0.51 18.07 -14.37
CA PRO A 57 -1.74 17.47 -13.90
C PRO A 57 -1.57 15.98 -13.62
N VAL A 58 -2.08 15.54 -12.46
CA VAL A 58 -2.16 14.13 -12.11
C VAL A 58 -3.31 13.50 -12.88
N LEU A 59 -2.98 12.55 -13.77
CA LEU A 59 -3.92 11.86 -14.66
C LEU A 59 -4.52 10.61 -14.00
N SER A 60 -3.78 9.98 -13.08
CA SER A 60 -4.23 8.76 -12.40
C SER A 60 -3.55 8.60 -11.04
N ILE A 61 -4.29 8.01 -10.10
CA ILE A 61 -3.82 7.66 -8.76
C ILE A 61 -4.16 6.19 -8.53
N SER A 62 -3.17 5.40 -8.13
CA SER A 62 -3.36 4.00 -7.71
C SER A 62 -2.45 3.67 -6.54
N GLN A 63 -2.69 2.55 -5.86
CA GLN A 63 -1.80 2.06 -4.80
C GLN A 63 -0.95 0.90 -5.32
N THR A 64 0.33 0.87 -4.99
CA THR A 64 1.21 -0.27 -5.30
C THR A 64 0.93 -1.42 -4.34
N SER A 65 1.37 -2.63 -4.69
CA SER A 65 1.28 -3.80 -3.79
C SER A 65 2.05 -3.59 -2.47
N GLN A 66 3.05 -2.72 -2.46
CA GLN A 66 3.83 -2.36 -1.28
C GLN A 66 3.24 -1.18 -0.49
N GLY A 67 2.08 -0.65 -0.90
CA GLY A 67 1.33 0.35 -0.13
C GLY A 67 1.61 1.82 -0.48
N TYR A 68 2.51 2.10 -1.42
CA TYR A 68 2.77 3.47 -1.91
C TYR A 68 1.63 3.96 -2.79
N LEU A 69 1.31 5.27 -2.72
CA LEU A 69 0.46 5.89 -3.73
C LEU A 69 1.30 6.19 -4.97
N ARG A 70 0.88 5.67 -6.12
CA ARG A 70 1.46 5.96 -7.43
C ARG A 70 0.63 7.06 -8.10
N LEU A 71 1.26 8.19 -8.37
CA LEU A 71 0.67 9.32 -9.08
C LEU A 71 1.27 9.38 -10.47
N VAL A 72 0.43 9.32 -11.51
CA VAL A 72 0.87 9.35 -12.91
C VAL A 72 0.49 10.69 -13.51
N THR A 73 1.49 11.40 -14.03
CA THR A 73 1.32 12.60 -14.87
C THR A 73 1.57 12.23 -16.33
N GLU A 74 1.45 13.21 -17.23
CA GLU A 74 1.73 13.01 -18.66
C GLU A 74 3.17 12.52 -18.87
N ASP A 75 4.13 13.18 -18.23
CA ASP A 75 5.56 12.96 -18.44
C ASP A 75 6.23 12.08 -17.38
N ALA A 76 5.60 11.84 -16.22
CA ALA A 76 6.24 11.18 -15.09
C ALA A 76 5.29 10.25 -14.31
N ALA A 77 5.88 9.39 -13.49
CA ALA A 77 5.19 8.73 -12.39
C ALA A 77 5.98 8.91 -11.09
N LEU A 78 5.25 9.11 -10.00
CA LEU A 78 5.79 9.37 -8.68
C LEU A 78 5.19 8.39 -7.68
N LEU A 79 5.97 8.07 -6.66
CA LEU A 79 5.58 7.27 -5.52
C LEU A 79 5.52 8.16 -4.29
N PHE A 80 4.45 8.05 -3.52
CA PHE A 80 4.26 8.77 -2.27
C PHE A 80 4.09 7.77 -1.12
N ASP A 81 4.88 7.95 -0.07
CA ASP A 81 4.91 7.08 1.12
C ASP A 81 4.08 7.61 2.29
N GLY A 82 3.44 8.77 2.13
CA GLY A 82 2.73 9.49 3.20
C GLY A 82 3.48 10.71 3.71
N ILE A 83 4.75 10.87 3.38
CA ILE A 83 5.62 11.97 3.83
C ILE A 83 6.33 12.64 2.65
N ARG A 84 6.81 11.88 1.65
CA ARG A 84 7.65 12.38 0.56
C ARG A 84 7.28 11.75 -0.78
N PHE A 85 7.57 12.48 -1.85
CA PHE A 85 7.47 12.00 -3.23
C PHE A 85 8.83 11.49 -3.74
N THR A 86 8.82 10.38 -4.46
CA THR A 86 10.01 9.82 -5.11
C THR A 86 9.70 9.47 -6.55
N ALA A 87 10.67 9.63 -7.45
CA ALA A 87 10.53 9.21 -8.84
C ALA A 87 10.27 7.70 -8.98
N SER A 88 9.27 7.33 -9.78
CA SER A 88 9.07 5.95 -10.18
C SER A 88 10.11 5.54 -11.23
N PRO A 89 10.73 4.35 -11.13
CA PRO A 89 11.75 3.90 -12.08
C PRO A 89 11.18 3.60 -13.48
N ASP A 90 9.90 3.19 -13.54
CA ASP A 90 9.21 2.84 -14.78
C ASP A 90 8.95 4.07 -15.67
N ARG A 91 8.72 5.23 -15.04
CA ARG A 91 8.53 6.50 -15.72
C ARG A 91 9.12 7.64 -14.88
N PRO A 92 10.44 7.83 -14.91
CA PRO A 92 11.07 8.91 -14.16
C PRO A 92 10.68 10.26 -14.78
N PRO A 93 10.62 11.32 -13.96
CA PRO A 93 10.39 12.67 -14.45
C PRO A 93 11.51 13.13 -15.39
N PRO A 94 11.22 14.01 -16.35
CA PRO A 94 12.23 14.59 -17.23
C PRO A 94 13.27 15.36 -16.40
N ARG A 95 14.56 15.28 -16.76
CA ARG A 95 15.66 15.93 -16.00
C ARG A 95 15.55 17.45 -15.87
N SER A 96 14.67 18.08 -16.65
CA SER A 96 14.35 19.51 -16.58
C SER A 96 13.29 19.85 -15.53
N ALA A 97 12.58 18.85 -15.00
CA ALA A 97 11.70 19.04 -13.86
C ALA A 97 12.57 19.38 -12.64
N HIS A 98 12.39 20.57 -12.09
CA HIS A 98 13.08 21.01 -10.87
C HIS A 98 12.49 20.26 -9.68
N LEU A 99 12.87 18.99 -9.55
CA LEU A 99 12.69 18.24 -8.32
C LEU A 99 13.81 18.69 -7.39
N PRO A 100 13.50 19.18 -6.18
CA PRO A 100 14.54 19.52 -5.23
C PRO A 100 15.47 18.31 -5.04
N ASP A 101 16.78 18.56 -4.88
CA ASP A 101 17.83 17.52 -4.83
C ASP A 101 17.52 16.39 -3.81
N GLU A 102 16.65 16.65 -2.83
CA GLU A 102 16.16 15.70 -1.83
C GLU A 102 15.21 14.61 -2.37
N LEU A 103 14.63 14.78 -3.56
CA LEU A 103 13.77 13.79 -4.22
C LEU A 103 14.52 12.98 -5.29
N GLN A 104 15.79 13.34 -5.52
CA GLN A 104 16.69 12.58 -6.38
C GLN A 104 17.31 11.45 -5.55
N VAL A 105 16.77 10.25 -5.73
CA VAL A 105 17.35 8.96 -5.31
C VAL A 105 17.10 8.57 -3.83
N ALA A 106 16.01 7.83 -3.63
CA ALA A 106 16.14 6.42 -3.23
C ALA A 106 14.86 5.69 -3.63
N LEU A 107 14.97 4.79 -4.62
CA LEU A 107 14.00 3.71 -4.78
C LEU A 107 13.87 3.05 -3.40
N PRO A 108 12.67 2.90 -2.82
CA PRO A 108 12.57 2.10 -1.63
C PRO A 108 12.99 0.67 -2.05
N ALA A 109 13.93 0.10 -1.30
CA ALA A 109 14.64 -1.12 -1.70
C ALA A 109 13.71 -2.35 -1.90
N ASP A 110 12.47 -2.23 -1.45
CA ASP A 110 11.37 -3.18 -1.52
C ASP A 110 10.67 -3.24 -2.90
N LEU A 111 10.98 -2.32 -3.83
CA LEU A 111 10.41 -2.27 -5.19
C LEU A 111 11.38 -2.74 -6.29
N ALA A 112 12.59 -3.19 -5.94
CA ALA A 112 13.57 -3.74 -6.88
C ALA A 112 13.49 -5.28 -7.08
N GLY A 113 12.47 -5.93 -6.50
CA GLY A 113 12.29 -7.39 -6.48
C GLY A 113 11.42 -7.94 -7.59
#